data_AF-A0A349S331-F1
#
_entry.id   AF-A0A349S331-F1
#
_cell.length_a   1.000
_cell.length_b   1.000
_cell.length_c   1.000
_cell.angle_alpha   90.00
_cell.angle_beta   90.00
_cell.angle_gamma   90.00
#
_symmetry.space_group_name_H-M   'P 1'
#
loop_
_entity.id
_entity.type
_entity.pdbx_description
1 polymer ?
#
loop_
_entity_poly.entity_id
_entity_poly.type
_entity_poly.pdbx_seq_one_letter_code
_entity_poly.pdbx_strand_id
1 'polypeptide(L)'
;ERRHTAYQVTNSYQHNVVAQAVPSVAPAAAAEYVHKIECFCFEEQPLAAGETKNMPLTFVIDPDLPVDITKLTLSYTLFDITDKAEKESVPHQENKVGI
;
A
#
# COMPACT_ATOMS: atom_id res chain seq x y z
N GLU A 1 -18.52 -0.63 -13.09
CA GLU A 1 -17.54 -0.02 -14.03
C GLU A 1 -16.17 0.06 -13.37
N ARG A 2 -15.07 -0.16 -14.12
CA ARG A 2 -13.70 -0.06 -13.57
C ARG A 2 -13.25 1.40 -13.55
N ARG A 3 -12.77 1.86 -12.41
CA ARG A 3 -12.20 3.19 -12.22
C ARG A 3 -10.69 3.08 -12.11
N HIS A 4 -10.00 4.02 -12.74
CA HIS A 4 -8.53 4.10 -12.76
C HIS A 4 -8.11 5.49 -12.29
N THR A 5 -7.13 5.52 -11.39
CA THR A 5 -6.46 6.74 -10.95
C THR A 5 -5.01 6.40 -10.61
N ALA A 6 -4.17 7.40 -10.34
CA ALA A 6 -2.79 7.17 -9.96
C ALA A 6 -2.35 8.21 -8.93
N TYR A 7 -1.51 7.76 -8.00
CA TYR A 7 -0.76 8.62 -7.11
C TYR A 7 0.68 8.73 -7.60
N GLN A 8 1.28 9.89 -7.36
CA GLN A 8 2.71 10.11 -7.56
C GLN A 8 3.34 10.26 -6.18
N VAL A 9 4.32 9.41 -5.90
CA VAL A 9 5.02 9.36 -4.62
C VAL A 9 6.49 9.66 -4.86
N THR A 10 7.04 10.60 -4.10
CA THR A 10 8.46 10.96 -4.17
C THR A 10 9.11 10.72 -2.82
N ASN A 11 10.23 10.01 -2.83
CA ASN A 11 11.10 9.93 -1.66
C ASN A 11 11.83 11.27 -1.50
N SER A 12 11.41 12.07 -0.52
CA SER A 12 12.03 13.36 -0.20
C SER A 12 13.29 13.26 0.66
N TYR A 13 13.66 12.05 1.11
CA TYR A 13 14.86 11.83 1.90
C TYR A 13 16.13 11.77 1.02
N GLN A 14 17.28 11.97 1.65
CA GLN A 14 18.61 11.84 1.02
C GLN A 14 19.16 10.39 1.10
N HIS A 15 18.36 9.44 1.54
CA HIS A 15 18.70 8.02 1.61
C HIS A 15 17.58 7.17 1.00
N ASN A 16 17.89 5.91 0.69
CA ASN A 16 16.92 4.97 0.15
C ASN A 16 15.94 4.56 1.25
N VAL A 17 14.66 4.45 0.91
CA VAL A 17 13.63 3.97 1.84
C VAL A 17 12.87 2.80 1.24
N VAL A 18 12.28 1.97 2.08
CA VAL A 18 11.29 0.99 1.68
C VAL A 18 9.93 1.48 2.18
N ALA A 19 9.08 1.91 1.26
CA ALA A 19 7.75 2.40 1.59
C ALA A 19 6.70 1.29 1.47
N GLN A 20 5.70 1.28 2.34
CA GLN A 20 4.52 0.43 2.23
C GLN A 20 3.25 1.27 2.37
N ALA A 21 2.34 1.15 1.40
CA ALA A 21 1.13 1.96 1.34
C ALA A 21 -0.09 1.17 1.82
N VAL A 22 -0.61 1.45 3.02
CA VAL A 22 -1.76 0.74 3.60
C VAL A 22 -3.08 1.44 3.23
N PRO A 23 -4.05 0.75 2.59
CA PRO A 23 -5.30 1.36 2.18
C PRO A 23 -6.38 1.37 3.26
N SER A 24 -7.27 2.36 3.21
CA SER A 24 -8.49 2.44 4.03
C SER A 24 -9.68 2.93 3.21
N VAL A 25 -10.89 2.46 3.54
CA VAL A 25 -12.15 2.86 2.88
C VAL A 25 -13.11 3.42 3.93
N ALA A 26 -13.74 4.55 3.61
CA ALA A 26 -14.79 5.16 4.42
C ALA A 26 -16.02 5.55 3.56
N PRO A 27 -17.25 5.40 4.07
CA PRO A 27 -17.59 4.80 5.38
C PRO A 27 -17.30 3.29 5.41
N ALA A 28 -17.17 2.71 6.62
CA ALA A 28 -16.81 1.30 6.79
C ALA A 28 -17.81 0.35 6.10
N ALA A 29 -19.11 0.69 6.12
CA ALA A 29 -20.16 -0.06 5.43
C ALA A 29 -19.95 -0.12 3.89
N ALA A 30 -19.17 0.80 3.31
CA ALA A 30 -18.87 0.76 1.88
C ALA A 30 -17.67 -0.15 1.54
N ALA A 31 -16.90 -0.60 2.53
CA ALA A 31 -15.63 -1.28 2.30
C ALA A 31 -15.80 -2.63 1.60
N GLU A 32 -16.88 -3.36 1.89
CA GLU A 32 -17.17 -4.67 1.27
C GLU A 32 -17.55 -4.57 -0.21
N TYR A 33 -18.03 -3.39 -0.64
CA TYR A 33 -18.46 -3.12 -2.01
C TYR A 33 -17.36 -2.51 -2.88
N VAL A 34 -16.16 -2.26 -2.32
CA VAL A 34 -15.01 -1.74 -3.08
C VAL A 34 -14.00 -2.85 -3.34
N HIS A 35 -13.97 -3.30 -4.58
CA HIS A 35 -13.01 -4.31 -5.02
C HIS A 35 -11.79 -3.64 -5.65
N LYS A 36 -10.65 -3.74 -4.96
CA LYS A 36 -9.35 -3.27 -5.44
C LYS A 36 -8.77 -4.32 -6.39
N ILE A 37 -8.56 -3.97 -7.66
CA ILE A 37 -8.11 -4.90 -8.72
C ILE A 37 -6.59 -4.92 -8.82
N GLU A 38 -5.96 -3.74 -8.80
CA GLU A 38 -4.50 -3.61 -8.81
C GLU A 38 -4.04 -3.00 -7.51
N CYS A 39 -3.10 -3.68 -6.86
CA CYS A 39 -2.82 -3.47 -5.45
C CYS A 39 -1.30 -3.49 -5.20
N PHE A 40 -0.62 -2.36 -5.44
CA PHE A 40 0.72 -2.08 -4.86
C PHE A 40 0.68 -2.00 -3.32
N CYS A 41 -0.51 -2.04 -2.76
CA CYS A 41 -0.92 -1.60 -1.43
C CYS A 41 -0.48 -2.51 -0.28
N PHE A 42 0.36 -3.49 -0.58
CA PHE A 42 0.95 -4.38 0.41
C PHE A 42 2.37 -4.79 0.01
N GLU A 43 2.84 -4.34 -1.15
CA GLU A 43 4.17 -4.61 -1.63
C GLU A 43 5.14 -3.58 -1.07
N GLU A 44 6.33 -4.05 -0.73
CA GLU A 44 7.43 -3.20 -0.37
C GLU A 44 7.89 -2.42 -1.60
N GLN A 45 7.86 -1.10 -1.51
CA GLN A 45 8.26 -0.19 -2.58
C GLN A 45 9.62 0.40 -2.23
N PRO A 46 10.74 -0.23 -2.64
CA PRO A 46 12.03 0.40 -2.51
C PRO A 46 12.04 1.67 -3.36
N LEU A 47 12.46 2.77 -2.76
CA LEU A 47 12.56 4.09 -3.38
C LEU A 47 13.96 4.65 -3.10
N ALA A 48 14.75 4.87 -4.16
CA ALA A 48 16.02 5.54 -4.01
C ALA A 48 15.85 6.99 -3.53
N ALA A 49 16.90 7.60 -2.98
CA ALA A 49 16.89 9.01 -2.60
C ALA A 49 16.43 9.90 -3.76
N GLY A 50 15.39 10.72 -3.54
CA GLY A 50 14.81 11.59 -4.58
C GLY A 50 13.98 10.88 -5.65
N GLU A 51 13.88 9.54 -5.63
CA GLU A 51 13.13 8.79 -6.63
C GLU A 51 11.63 9.11 -6.55
N THR A 52 11.00 9.20 -7.71
CA THR A 52 9.55 9.34 -7.83
C THR A 52 8.97 8.13 -8.54
N LYS A 53 7.93 7.54 -7.96
CA LYS A 53 7.17 6.43 -8.55
C LYS A 53 5.72 6.80 -8.74
N ASN A 54 5.16 6.29 -9.84
CA ASN A 54 3.72 6.29 -10.08
C ASN A 54 3.12 5.01 -9.49
N MET A 55 2.06 5.18 -8.69
CA MET A 55 1.31 4.10 -8.06
C MET A 55 -0.11 4.11 -8.63
N PRO A 56 -0.36 3.41 -9.76
CA PRO A 56 -1.69 3.31 -10.32
C PRO A 56 -2.61 2.47 -9.41
N LEU A 57 -3.87 2.85 -9.41
CA LEU A 57 -4.93 2.25 -8.61
C LEU A 57 -6.14 1.99 -9.51
N THR A 58 -6.50 0.72 -9.59
CA THR A 58 -7.67 0.25 -10.33
C THR A 58 -8.64 -0.40 -9.39
N PHE A 59 -9.90 0.04 -9.39
CA PHE A 59 -10.94 -0.50 -8.51
C PHE A 59 -12.33 -0.53 -9.16
N VAL A 60 -13.22 -1.33 -8.60
CA VAL A 60 -14.64 -1.43 -8.96
C VAL A 60 -15.48 -1.17 -7.71
N ILE A 61 -16.60 -0.49 -7.90
CA ILE A 61 -17.66 -0.36 -6.89
C ILE A 61 -18.79 -1.30 -7.32
N ASP A 62 -19.20 -2.16 -6.40
CA ASP A 62 -20.30 -3.09 -6.59
C ASP A 62 -21.64 -2.32 -6.72
N PRO A 63 -22.51 -2.66 -7.70
CA PRO A 63 -23.83 -2.06 -7.83
C PRO A 63 -24.75 -2.26 -6.62
N ASP A 64 -24.51 -3.27 -5.77
CA ASP A 64 -25.28 -3.55 -4.56
C ASP A 64 -24.94 -2.61 -3.39
N LEU A 65 -24.04 -1.64 -3.60
CA LEU A 65 -23.74 -0.59 -2.61
C LEU A 65 -25.05 0.11 -2.19
N PRO A 66 -25.33 0.21 -0.88
CA PRO A 66 -26.53 0.87 -0.37
C PRO A 66 -26.71 2.30 -0.93
N VAL A 67 -27.93 2.61 -1.37
CA VAL A 67 -28.25 3.85 -2.10
C VAL A 67 -28.07 5.12 -1.27
N ASP A 68 -28.04 5.00 0.07
CA ASP A 68 -27.76 6.08 1.01
C ASP A 68 -26.27 6.46 1.06
N ILE A 69 -25.37 5.57 0.60
CA ILE A 69 -23.93 5.83 0.50
C ILE A 69 -23.62 6.51 -0.84
N THR A 70 -23.68 7.84 -0.84
CA THR A 70 -23.42 8.66 -2.04
C THR A 70 -21.96 9.11 -2.18
N LYS A 71 -21.15 8.96 -1.12
CA LYS A 71 -19.74 9.36 -1.09
C LYS A 71 -18.89 8.27 -0.49
N LEU A 72 -17.82 7.94 -1.20
CA LEU A 72 -16.79 7.00 -0.79
C LEU A 72 -15.43 7.69 -0.76
N THR A 73 -14.65 7.40 0.27
CA THR A 73 -13.25 7.84 0.39
C THR A 73 -12.37 6.61 0.45
N LEU A 74 -11.43 6.51 -0.48
CA LEU A 74 -10.33 5.56 -0.45
C LEU A 74 -9.06 6.35 -0.17
N SER A 75 -8.41 6.06 0.95
CA SER A 75 -7.17 6.71 1.36
C SER A 75 -6.05 5.69 1.48
N TYR A 76 -4.82 6.17 1.34
CA TYR A 76 -3.61 5.40 1.53
C TYR A 76 -2.74 6.10 2.57
N THR A 77 -2.23 5.32 3.51
CA THR A 77 -1.21 5.78 4.45
C THR A 77 0.11 5.15 4.05
N LEU A 78 1.09 5.97 3.68
CA LEU A 78 2.45 5.49 3.40
C LEU A 78 3.24 5.43 4.70
N PHE A 79 3.83 4.27 4.96
CA PHE A 79 4.76 4.05 6.06
C PHE A 79 6.15 3.80 5.51
N ASP A 80 7.15 4.38 6.17
CA ASP A 80 8.54 3.96 6.01
C ASP A 80 8.75 2.70 6.85
N ILE A 81 9.10 1.60 6.18
CA ILE A 81 9.35 0.29 6.80
C ILE A 81 10.79 -0.16 6.56
N THR A 82 11.71 0.76 6.24
CA THR A 82 13.12 0.44 5.93
C THR A 82 13.76 -0.43 7.01
N ASP A 83 13.60 -0.06 8.29
CA ASP A 83 14.12 -0.85 9.42
C ASP A 83 13.57 -2.28 9.48
N LYS A 84 12.33 -2.50 9.05
CA LYS A 84 11.70 -3.83 9.03
C LYS A 84 12.22 -4.65 7.85
N ALA A 85 12.26 -4.06 6.66
CA ALA A 85 12.73 -4.71 5.44
C ALA A 85 14.21 -5.14 5.56
N GLU A 86 15.05 -4.32 6.20
CA GLU A 86 16.45 -4.66 6.47
C GLU A 86 16.59 -5.89 7.38
N LYS A 87 15.79 -5.99 8.44
CA LYS A 87 15.80 -7.12 9.39
C LYS A 87 15.35 -8.44 8.75
N GLU A 88 14.41 -8.39 7.81
CA GLU A 88 13.89 -9.58 7.11
C GLU A 88 14.85 -10.10 6.03
N SER A 89 15.76 -9.25 5.52
CA SER A 89 16.77 -9.63 4.53
C SER A 89 18.00 -10.37 5.10
N VAL A 90 18.13 -10.45 6.43
CA VAL A 90 19.21 -11.19 7.10
C VAL A 90 18.79 -12.66 7.24
N PRO A 91 19.54 -13.64 6.71
CA PRO A 91 19.24 -15.05 6.94
C PRO A 91 19.26 -15.32 8.44
N HIS A 92 18.18 -15.91 8.95
CA HIS A 92 18.12 -16.44 10.30
C HIS A 92 19.19 -17.53 10.43
N GLN A 93 20.40 -17.15 10.87
CA GLN A 93 21.40 -18.13 11.26
C GLN A 93 20.89 -18.81 12.53
N GLU A 94 20.34 -20.01 12.32
CA GLU A 94 20.00 -20.96 13.37
C GLU A 94 21.24 -21.13 14.27
N ASN A 95 21.16 -20.57 15.48
CA ASN A 95 22.18 -20.74 16.50
C ASN A 95 22.32 -22.23 16.82
N LYS A 96 23.37 -22.86 16.30
CA LYS A 96 23.77 -24.22 16.66
C LYS A 96 24.30 -24.23 18.09
N VAL A 97 23.41 -24.33 19.07
CA VAL A 97 23.76 -24.84 20.41
C VAL A 97 23.78 -26.34 20.31
N GLY A 98 24.98 -26.92 20.27
CA GLY A 98 25.19 -28.36 20.23
C GLY A 98 26.55 -28.68 20.82
N ILE A 99 26.51 -29.14 22.06
CA ILE A 99 27.57 -29.54 22.99
C ILE A 99 28.61 -30.46 22.34
#